data_AF-S8ECJ9-F1
#
_entry.id   AF-S8ECJ9-F1
#
_cell.length_a   1.000
_cell.length_b   1.000
_cell.length_c   1.000
_cell.angle_alpha   90.00
_cell.angle_beta   90.00
_cell.angle_gamma   90.00
#
_symmetry.space_group_name_H-M   'P 1'
#
loop_
_entity.id
_entity.type
_entity.pdbx_description
1 polymer ?
#
loop_
_entity_poly.entity_id
_entity_poly.type
_entity_poly.pdbx_seq_one_letter_code
_entity_poly.pdbx_strand_id
1 'polypeptide(L)'
;EECSDVEETIPPAEWREMAFRKLKKWSHQVKEFDLIDGRLVRIADSSRVFDAMMEKKLHAFKSVSRVFIGLPSMKETIRSSLRSSSADPKCIELEYFGKHHQREALTVNSLAKVAQIFGMSAQQRSVVRKTICRQVTQNKIWNGALVEILNGLKSEIVIASIHSSKKFNLAQQIIISYLTFLKSSISYDAESSSWMRLTPTRAEDSTASPKWEDALEMCIDLLNCLSDEIDLSFHCSKLAAMKEGLYQIRDVVVDRSIGYKENRFQEHLVQKKLTKSLGFSSPCLFTLLLYYLQGSIGDAEVDLRGGLHGFSGGKKYCLYMGKIVSVDEEKVVMNGLKLLDRCLGLLKFVWDTAEMEGDLMLQGHLWCIGGGGRCIEYRGNMYFLHSVTI
;
A
#
# COMPACT_ATOMS: atom_id res chain seq x y z
N GLU A 1 21.98 6.03 -14.29
CA GLU A 1 23.08 5.06 -14.25
C GLU A 1 22.75 3.94 -15.21
N GLU A 2 23.56 3.80 -16.26
CA GLU A 2 23.50 2.65 -17.18
C GLU A 2 23.98 1.42 -16.43
N CYS A 3 23.04 0.59 -15.99
CA CYS A 3 23.34 -0.75 -15.53
C CYS A 3 23.69 -1.56 -16.78
N SER A 4 24.91 -2.09 -16.84
CA SER A 4 25.35 -3.02 -17.89
C SER A 4 24.29 -4.12 -18.04
N ASP A 5 23.59 -4.13 -19.16
CA ASP A 5 22.61 -5.17 -19.51
C ASP A 5 23.39 -6.48 -19.65
N VAL A 6 23.47 -7.25 -18.57
CA VAL A 6 23.97 -8.63 -18.61
C VAL A 6 22.98 -9.37 -19.51
N GLU A 7 23.45 -9.79 -20.68
CA GLU A 7 22.67 -10.56 -21.63
C GLU A 7 22.19 -11.84 -20.93
N GLU A 8 20.91 -11.86 -20.59
CA GLU A 8 20.35 -12.86 -19.69
C GLU A 8 20.26 -14.19 -20.45
N THR A 9 21.02 -15.18 -19.97
CA THR A 9 21.06 -16.49 -20.60
C THR A 9 19.71 -17.18 -20.45
N ILE A 10 19.07 -17.47 -21.58
CA ILE A 10 17.78 -18.17 -21.62
C ILE A 10 17.96 -19.55 -20.96
N PRO A 11 17.12 -19.92 -19.97
CA PRO A 11 17.24 -21.22 -19.32
C PRO A 11 17.10 -22.40 -20.30
N PRO A 12 17.84 -23.51 -20.07
CA PRO A 12 17.74 -24.72 -20.90
C PRO A 12 16.30 -25.23 -21.01
N ALA A 13 15.96 -25.83 -22.16
CA ALA A 13 14.60 -26.33 -22.42
C ALA A 13 14.12 -27.35 -21.37
N GLU A 14 15.01 -28.25 -20.94
CA GLU A 14 14.71 -29.25 -19.90
C GLU A 14 14.33 -28.60 -18.56
N TRP A 15 15.07 -27.55 -18.17
CA TRP A 15 14.76 -26.79 -16.97
C TRP A 15 13.40 -26.10 -17.10
N ARG A 16 13.12 -25.47 -18.25
CA ARG A 16 11.84 -24.78 -18.50
C ARG A 16 10.67 -25.74 -18.41
N GLU A 17 10.75 -26.92 -19.01
CA GLU A 17 9.69 -27.92 -18.95
C GLU A 17 9.43 -28.40 -17.52
N MET A 18 10.49 -28.71 -16.78
CA MET A 18 10.39 -29.12 -15.37
C MET A 18 9.81 -28.00 -14.49
N ALA A 19 10.30 -26.77 -14.65
CA ALA A 19 9.85 -25.61 -13.90
C ALA A 19 8.39 -25.27 -14.22
N PHE A 20 7.97 -25.38 -15.48
CA PHE A 20 6.59 -25.12 -15.90
C PHE A 20 5.61 -26.14 -15.30
N ARG A 21 5.95 -27.44 -15.30
CA ARG A 21 5.16 -28.47 -14.61
C ARG A 21 5.02 -28.16 -13.12
N LYS A 22 6.11 -27.68 -12.49
CA LYS A 22 6.10 -27.28 -11.08
C LYS A 22 5.20 -26.06 -10.84
N LEU A 23 5.27 -25.05 -11.70
CA LEU A 23 4.40 -23.87 -11.67
C LEU A 23 2.93 -24.25 -11.77
N LYS A 24 2.57 -25.13 -12.72
CA LYS A 24 1.19 -25.62 -12.87
C LYS A 24 0.69 -26.40 -11.65
N LYS A 25 1.56 -27.15 -10.97
CA LYS A 25 1.21 -27.79 -9.69
C LYS A 25 1.03 -26.76 -8.59
N TRP A 26 1.94 -25.79 -8.48
CA TRP A 26 1.89 -24.77 -7.44
C TRP A 26 0.72 -23.81 -7.60
N SER A 27 0.35 -23.41 -8.82
CA SER A 27 -0.77 -22.50 -9.07
C SER A 27 -2.05 -22.97 -8.38
N HIS A 28 -2.37 -24.25 -8.49
CA HIS A 28 -3.54 -24.85 -7.84
C HIS A 28 -3.40 -24.94 -6.31
N GLN A 29 -2.18 -25.12 -5.81
CA GLN A 29 -1.92 -25.20 -4.36
C GLN A 29 -1.98 -23.85 -3.66
N VAL A 30 -1.62 -22.77 -4.37
CA VAL A 30 -1.59 -21.40 -3.84
C VAL A 30 -2.81 -20.57 -4.25
N LYS A 31 -3.82 -21.17 -4.89
CA LYS A 31 -4.93 -20.44 -5.51
C LYS A 31 -5.76 -19.57 -4.56
N GLU A 32 -5.82 -19.95 -3.29
CA GLU A 32 -6.60 -19.24 -2.27
C GLU A 32 -5.82 -18.11 -1.59
N PHE A 33 -4.53 -17.95 -1.93
CA PHE A 33 -3.61 -17.09 -1.19
C PHE A 33 -2.91 -16.08 -2.11
N ASP A 34 -2.60 -14.91 -1.56
CA ASP A 34 -1.68 -13.94 -2.14
C ASP A 34 -0.68 -13.46 -1.08
N LEU A 35 0.36 -12.76 -1.51
CA LEU A 35 1.26 -12.00 -0.65
C LEU A 35 0.85 -10.53 -0.71
N ILE A 36 0.50 -9.98 0.44
CA ILE A 36 0.10 -8.57 0.62
C ILE A 36 0.86 -8.03 1.83
N ASP A 37 1.61 -6.95 1.64
CA ASP A 37 2.49 -6.36 2.64
C ASP A 37 3.55 -7.34 3.17
N GLY A 38 4.08 -8.18 2.28
CA GLY A 38 4.99 -9.27 2.65
C GLY A 38 4.35 -10.39 3.48
N ARG A 39 3.02 -10.43 3.61
CA ARG A 39 2.30 -11.43 4.41
C ARG A 39 1.43 -12.33 3.53
N LEU A 40 1.36 -13.61 3.86
CA LEU A 40 0.39 -14.56 3.33
C LEU A 40 -1.04 -14.21 3.77
N VAL A 41 -1.90 -13.92 2.80
CA VAL A 41 -3.28 -13.49 3.00
C VAL A 41 -4.22 -14.38 2.19
N ARG A 42 -5.38 -14.71 2.75
CA ARG A 42 -6.44 -15.41 2.03
C ARG A 42 -7.18 -14.43 1.12
N ILE A 43 -7.28 -14.75 -0.17
CA ILE A 43 -7.97 -13.92 -1.17
C ILE A 43 -9.46 -13.80 -0.85
N ALA A 44 -10.03 -14.78 -0.14
CA ALA A 44 -11.46 -14.87 0.09
C ALA A 44 -12.04 -13.69 0.88
N ASP A 45 -11.31 -13.26 1.91
CA ASP A 45 -11.73 -12.33 2.96
C ASP A 45 -10.60 -11.37 3.38
N SER A 46 -9.43 -11.43 2.74
CA SER A 46 -8.24 -10.66 3.09
C SER A 46 -7.68 -10.93 4.50
N SER A 47 -7.98 -12.09 5.08
CA SER A 47 -7.45 -12.48 6.40
C SER A 47 -5.98 -12.95 6.33
N ARG A 48 -5.18 -12.57 7.34
CA ARG A 48 -3.80 -13.07 7.51
C ARG A 48 -3.81 -14.55 7.85
N VAL A 49 -2.90 -15.30 7.23
CA VAL A 49 -2.66 -16.72 7.50
C VAL A 49 -1.21 -16.93 7.91
N PHE A 50 -0.99 -17.64 9.02
CA PHE A 50 0.35 -18.01 9.50
C PHE A 50 0.73 -19.41 9.00
N ASP A 51 1.27 -19.48 7.78
CA ASP A 51 1.81 -20.72 7.20
C ASP A 51 3.10 -20.41 6.43
N ALA A 52 4.24 -20.57 7.11
CA ALA A 52 5.56 -20.29 6.55
C ALA A 52 5.91 -21.16 5.34
N MET A 53 5.35 -22.38 5.24
CA MET A 53 5.62 -23.26 4.10
C MET A 53 4.84 -22.79 2.88
N MET A 54 3.59 -22.38 3.06
CA MET A 54 2.77 -21.81 1.99
C MET A 54 3.32 -20.46 1.53
N GLU A 55 3.77 -19.62 2.47
CA GLU A 55 4.42 -18.33 2.17
C GLU A 55 5.68 -18.54 1.31
N LYS A 56 6.59 -19.44 1.70
CA LYS A 56 7.77 -19.81 0.90
C LYS A 56 7.40 -20.35 -0.48
N LYS A 57 6.35 -21.17 -0.57
CA LYS A 57 5.87 -21.73 -1.84
C LYS A 57 5.35 -20.64 -2.76
N LEU A 58 4.60 -19.67 -2.23
CA LEU A 58 4.06 -18.56 -3.01
C LEU A 58 5.16 -17.60 -3.48
N HIS A 59 6.16 -17.31 -2.63
CA HIS A 59 7.38 -16.61 -3.06
C HIS A 59 8.11 -17.35 -4.20
N ALA A 60 8.29 -18.66 -4.07
CA ALA A 60 8.93 -19.46 -5.11
C ALA A 60 8.10 -19.49 -6.40
N PHE A 61 6.78 -19.59 -6.31
CA PHE A 61 5.86 -19.51 -7.45
C PHE A 61 6.03 -18.19 -8.20
N LYS A 62 5.93 -17.05 -7.51
CA LYS A 62 6.11 -15.72 -8.13
C LYS A 62 7.51 -15.56 -8.71
N SER A 63 8.54 -16.03 -8.01
CA SER A 63 9.93 -15.94 -8.48
C SER A 63 10.18 -16.72 -9.76
N VAL A 64 9.71 -17.98 -9.84
CA VAL A 64 9.85 -18.79 -11.05
C VAL A 64 9.02 -18.21 -12.19
N SER A 65 7.79 -17.71 -11.92
CA SER A 65 6.96 -17.07 -12.95
C SER A 65 7.65 -15.86 -13.60
N ARG A 66 8.40 -15.05 -12.85
CA ARG A 66 9.17 -13.92 -13.41
C ARG A 66 10.18 -14.33 -14.48
N VAL A 67 10.78 -15.52 -14.34
CA VAL A 67 11.72 -16.06 -15.33
C VAL A 67 11.01 -16.34 -16.65
N PHE A 68 9.81 -16.94 -16.60
CA PHE A 68 9.00 -17.18 -17.80
C PHE A 68 8.53 -15.89 -18.47
N ILE A 69 8.26 -14.85 -17.67
CA ILE A 69 7.83 -13.54 -18.20
C ILE A 69 8.92 -12.86 -19.02
N GLY A 70 10.19 -13.15 -18.72
CA GLY A 70 11.33 -12.66 -19.50
C GLY A 70 11.55 -13.38 -20.84
N LEU A 71 10.88 -14.51 -21.09
CA LEU A 71 11.11 -15.31 -22.30
C LEU A 71 10.66 -14.58 -23.57
N PRO A 72 11.36 -14.75 -24.71
CA PRO A 72 10.98 -14.14 -25.98
C PRO A 72 9.55 -14.47 -26.43
N SER A 73 9.09 -15.71 -26.20
CA SER A 73 7.72 -16.13 -26.49
C SER A 73 6.69 -15.29 -25.74
N MET A 74 6.98 -14.96 -24.47
CA MET A 74 6.07 -14.14 -23.66
C MET A 74 6.02 -12.69 -24.13
N LYS A 75 7.15 -12.14 -24.58
CA LYS A 75 7.18 -10.80 -25.17
C LYS A 75 6.26 -10.69 -26.40
N GLU A 76 6.23 -11.74 -27.23
CA GLU A 76 5.35 -11.77 -28.40
C GLU A 76 3.87 -11.91 -28.01
N THR A 77 3.55 -12.70 -26.97
CA THR A 77 2.19 -12.77 -26.41
C THR A 77 1.68 -11.42 -25.91
N ILE A 78 2.54 -10.62 -25.27
CA ILE A 78 2.18 -9.26 -24.85
C ILE A 78 1.87 -8.39 -26.06
N ARG A 79 2.72 -8.41 -27.10
CA ARG A 79 2.49 -7.64 -28.33
C ARG A 79 1.20 -8.04 -29.04
N SER A 80 0.91 -9.34 -29.14
CA SER A 80 -0.33 -9.80 -29.80
C SER A 80 -1.57 -9.36 -29.02
N SER A 81 -1.53 -9.43 -27.70
CA SER A 81 -2.62 -8.98 -26.80
C SER A 81 -2.85 -7.48 -26.88
N LEU A 82 -1.79 -6.70 -27.10
CA LEU A 82 -1.91 -5.25 -27.29
C LEU A 82 -2.50 -4.91 -28.65
N ARG A 83 -2.06 -5.60 -29.72
CA ARG A 83 -2.60 -5.42 -31.08
C ARG A 83 -4.07 -5.77 -31.20
N SER A 84 -4.56 -6.73 -30.42
CA SER A 84 -5.98 -7.12 -30.39
C SER A 84 -6.85 -6.20 -29.53
N SER A 85 -6.24 -5.27 -28.79
CA SER A 85 -6.93 -4.29 -27.95
C SER A 85 -6.99 -2.91 -28.63
N SER A 86 -7.80 -2.00 -28.09
CA SER A 86 -7.82 -0.59 -28.48
C SER A 86 -6.66 0.22 -27.86
N ALA A 87 -5.53 -0.42 -27.55
CA ALA A 87 -4.37 0.25 -26.99
C ALA A 87 -3.79 1.28 -27.97
N ASP A 88 -3.18 2.34 -27.43
CA ASP A 88 -2.49 3.34 -28.25
C ASP A 88 -1.43 2.65 -29.12
N PRO A 89 -1.39 2.90 -30.45
CA PRO A 89 -0.39 2.31 -31.34
C PRO A 89 1.05 2.47 -30.84
N LYS A 90 1.36 3.57 -30.13
CA LYS A 90 2.69 3.78 -29.55
C LYS A 90 2.98 2.85 -28.38
N CYS A 91 1.97 2.41 -27.63
CA CYS A 91 2.12 1.41 -26.57
C CYS A 91 2.48 0.04 -27.15
N ILE A 92 1.97 -0.31 -28.34
CA ILE A 92 2.23 -1.62 -28.98
C ILE A 92 3.73 -1.82 -29.28
N GLU A 93 4.46 -0.74 -29.57
CA GLU A 93 5.89 -0.80 -29.93
C GLU A 93 6.83 -0.93 -28.71
N LEU A 94 6.30 -0.84 -27.48
CA LEU A 94 7.12 -0.88 -26.27
C LEU A 94 7.66 -2.30 -25.99
N GLU A 95 8.90 -2.35 -25.51
CA GLU A 95 9.47 -3.59 -24.98
C GLU A 95 9.10 -3.75 -23.49
N TYR A 96 7.92 -4.32 -23.25
CA TYR A 96 7.42 -4.58 -21.90
C TYR A 96 8.24 -5.66 -21.19
N PHE A 97 8.67 -5.36 -19.97
CA PHE A 97 9.39 -6.28 -19.07
C PHE A 97 10.63 -6.91 -19.69
N GLY A 98 11.26 -6.22 -20.65
CA GLY A 98 12.43 -6.71 -21.38
C GLY A 98 13.67 -6.81 -20.49
N LYS A 99 13.86 -5.85 -19.58
CA LYS A 99 15.02 -5.76 -18.70
C LYS A 99 14.78 -6.49 -17.37
N HIS A 100 15.83 -7.10 -16.81
CA HIS A 100 15.74 -7.85 -15.54
C HIS A 100 15.10 -7.04 -14.41
N HIS A 101 15.57 -5.80 -14.19
CA HIS A 101 15.04 -4.93 -13.13
C HIS A 101 13.55 -4.58 -13.28
N GLN A 102 12.99 -4.64 -14.49
CA GLN A 102 11.56 -4.40 -14.72
C GLN A 102 10.71 -5.60 -14.25
N ARG A 103 11.31 -6.78 -14.16
CA ARG A 103 10.66 -8.00 -13.67
C ARG A 103 10.85 -8.20 -12.18
N GLU A 104 11.65 -7.40 -11.49
CA GLU A 104 11.78 -7.53 -10.04
C GLU A 104 10.51 -7.08 -9.30
N ALA A 105 10.27 -7.66 -8.13
CA ALA A 105 9.19 -7.22 -7.26
C ALA A 105 9.51 -5.82 -6.69
N LEU A 106 8.48 -5.00 -6.50
CA LEU A 106 8.63 -3.65 -5.95
C LEU A 106 7.58 -3.41 -4.87
N THR A 107 8.04 -3.03 -3.68
CA THR A 107 7.22 -2.47 -2.60
C THR A 107 7.44 -0.97 -2.51
N VAL A 108 6.41 -0.20 -2.79
CA VAL A 108 6.39 1.26 -2.65
C VAL A 108 5.91 1.60 -1.24
N ASN A 109 6.87 1.89 -0.35
CA ASN A 109 6.66 2.17 1.07
C ASN A 109 7.08 3.59 1.49
N SER A 110 7.37 4.47 0.53
CA SER A 110 7.70 5.88 0.78
C SER A 110 7.55 6.75 -0.47
N LEU A 111 7.32 8.04 -0.28
CA LEU A 111 7.39 9.03 -1.36
C LEU A 111 8.80 9.14 -1.96
N ALA A 112 9.85 8.82 -1.20
CA ALA A 112 11.22 8.79 -1.71
C ALA A 112 11.38 7.75 -2.84
N LYS A 113 10.79 6.56 -2.68
CA LYS A 113 10.76 5.55 -3.75
C LYS A 113 9.97 6.02 -4.96
N VAL A 114 8.82 6.68 -4.75
CA VAL A 114 8.04 7.26 -5.87
C VAL A 114 8.85 8.32 -6.62
N ALA A 115 9.53 9.20 -5.89
CA ALA A 115 10.41 10.20 -6.49
C ALA A 115 11.56 9.59 -7.28
N GLN A 116 12.10 8.45 -6.83
CA GLN A 116 13.13 7.72 -7.58
C GLN A 116 12.57 7.13 -8.88
N ILE A 117 11.35 6.59 -8.87
CA ILE A 117 10.69 6.04 -10.08
C ILE A 117 10.52 7.12 -11.14
N PHE A 118 10.12 8.33 -10.74
CA PHE A 118 9.84 9.43 -11.65
C PHE A 118 11.02 10.38 -11.90
N GLY A 119 12.15 10.21 -11.20
CA GLY A 119 13.27 11.15 -11.29
C GLY A 119 12.92 12.56 -10.81
N MET A 120 12.06 12.69 -9.78
CA MET A 120 11.56 14.00 -9.35
C MET A 120 12.67 14.92 -8.81
N SER A 121 12.61 16.19 -9.20
CA SER A 121 13.46 17.26 -8.68
C SER A 121 13.12 17.64 -7.23
N ALA A 122 14.02 18.37 -6.56
CA ALA A 122 13.77 18.87 -5.20
C ALA A 122 12.55 19.80 -5.13
N GLN A 123 12.31 20.59 -6.19
CA GLN A 123 11.16 21.49 -6.27
C GLN A 123 9.84 20.70 -6.33
N GLN A 124 9.77 19.69 -7.20
CA GLN A 124 8.59 18.83 -7.31
C GLN A 124 8.32 18.07 -6.00
N ARG A 125 9.36 17.56 -5.34
CA ARG A 125 9.23 16.93 -4.01
C ARG A 125 8.66 17.91 -2.98
N SER A 126 9.06 19.18 -3.02
CA SER A 126 8.53 20.23 -2.14
C SER A 126 7.05 20.51 -2.40
N VAL A 127 6.63 20.60 -3.66
CA VAL A 127 5.23 20.78 -4.07
C VAL A 127 4.39 19.60 -3.59
N VAL A 128 4.80 18.37 -3.92
CA VAL A 128 4.11 17.15 -3.48
C VAL A 128 3.95 17.11 -1.97
N ARG A 129 5.04 17.33 -1.23
CA ARG A 129 4.99 17.32 0.24
C ARG A 129 3.96 18.32 0.76
N LYS A 130 4.01 19.58 0.31
CA LYS A 130 3.10 20.63 0.79
C LYS A 130 1.64 20.31 0.48
N THR A 131 1.36 19.84 -0.73
CA THR A 131 0.01 19.51 -1.17
C THR A 131 -0.55 18.30 -0.43
N ILE A 132 0.22 17.21 -0.34
CA ILE A 132 -0.20 15.98 0.36
C ILE A 132 -0.35 16.25 1.85
N CYS A 133 0.64 16.86 2.52
CA CYS A 133 0.55 17.14 3.96
C CYS A 133 -0.74 17.87 4.30
N ARG A 134 -1.12 18.90 3.53
CA ARG A 134 -2.36 19.66 3.77
C ARG A 134 -3.60 18.77 3.74
N GLN A 135 -3.66 17.79 2.84
CA GLN A 135 -4.78 16.86 2.69
C GLN A 135 -4.81 15.80 3.80
N VAL A 136 -3.66 15.19 4.10
CA VAL A 136 -3.61 13.96 4.90
C VAL A 136 -3.42 14.21 6.40
N THR A 137 -3.02 15.42 6.80
CA THR A 137 -2.88 15.80 8.23
C THR A 137 -4.18 16.28 8.88
N GLN A 138 -5.32 16.11 8.18
CA GLN A 138 -6.62 16.35 8.76
C GLN A 138 -6.91 15.34 9.88
N ASN A 139 -7.55 15.80 10.96
CA ASN A 139 -7.83 15.00 12.16
C ASN A 139 -8.55 13.66 11.82
N LYS A 140 -9.50 13.67 10.89
CA LYS A 140 -10.23 12.47 10.47
C LYS A 140 -9.33 11.41 9.82
N ILE A 141 -8.40 11.82 8.97
CA ILE A 141 -7.45 10.92 8.28
C ILE A 141 -6.45 10.36 9.30
N TRP A 142 -5.94 11.23 10.18
CA TRP A 142 -5.03 10.85 11.25
C TRP A 142 -5.62 9.77 12.18
N ASN A 143 -6.82 10.05 12.71
CA ASN A 143 -7.53 9.13 13.60
C ASN A 143 -7.91 7.84 12.88
N GLY A 144 -8.39 7.95 11.64
CA GLY A 144 -8.76 6.79 10.83
C GLY A 144 -7.58 5.85 10.61
N ALA A 145 -6.40 6.38 10.26
CA ALA A 145 -5.20 5.58 10.07
C ALA A 145 -4.75 4.88 11.35
N LEU A 146 -4.76 5.56 12.51
CA LEU A 146 -4.45 4.94 13.80
C LEU A 146 -5.45 3.84 14.17
N VAL A 147 -6.74 4.08 13.97
CA VAL A 147 -7.80 3.09 14.23
C VAL A 147 -7.61 1.85 13.35
N GLU A 148 -7.29 2.03 12.06
CA GLU A 148 -6.99 0.93 11.14
C GLU A 148 -5.80 0.09 11.62
N ILE A 149 -4.69 0.74 12.00
CA ILE A 149 -3.49 0.07 12.54
C ILE A 149 -3.84 -0.74 13.79
N LEU A 150 -4.54 -0.12 14.75
CA LEU A 150 -4.87 -0.72 16.04
C LEU A 150 -5.86 -1.88 15.90
N ASN A 151 -6.84 -1.78 15.00
CA ASN A 151 -7.75 -2.89 14.70
C ASN A 151 -7.04 -4.05 14.02
N GLY A 152 -6.09 -3.76 13.12
CA GLY A 152 -5.23 -4.77 12.51
C GLY A 152 -4.40 -5.52 13.55
N LEU A 153 -3.70 -4.80 14.44
CA LEU A 153 -2.98 -5.39 15.57
C LEU A 153 -3.89 -6.21 16.47
N LYS A 154 -5.08 -5.69 16.79
CA LYS A 154 -6.05 -6.36 17.65
C LYS A 154 -6.38 -7.75 17.09
N SER A 155 -6.70 -7.82 15.80
CA SER A 155 -7.07 -9.06 15.12
C SER A 155 -5.91 -10.05 15.04
N GLU A 156 -4.70 -9.58 14.69
CA GLU A 156 -3.53 -10.46 14.58
C GLU A 156 -3.07 -10.99 15.95
N ILE A 157 -3.12 -10.17 17.00
CA ILE A 157 -2.81 -10.61 18.36
C ILE A 157 -3.79 -11.67 18.85
N VAL A 158 -5.09 -11.56 18.54
CA VAL A 158 -6.06 -12.61 18.90
C VAL A 158 -5.66 -13.95 18.29
N ILE A 159 -5.20 -13.96 17.03
CA ILE A 159 -4.74 -15.18 16.35
C ILE A 159 -3.42 -15.68 16.96
N ALA A 160 -2.46 -14.79 17.22
CA ALA A 160 -1.16 -15.14 17.80
C ALA A 160 -1.25 -15.65 19.25
N SER A 161 -2.19 -15.10 20.04
CA SER A 161 -2.37 -15.40 21.46
C SER A 161 -2.88 -16.81 21.78
N ILE A 162 -3.21 -17.59 20.76
CA ILE A 162 -3.53 -19.03 20.92
C ILE A 162 -2.37 -19.78 21.60
N HIS A 163 -1.12 -19.30 21.45
CA HIS A 163 0.08 -20.00 21.93
C HIS A 163 0.79 -19.31 23.12
N SER A 164 0.41 -18.09 23.52
CA SER A 164 1.02 -17.33 24.63
C SER A 164 0.01 -16.30 25.17
N SER A 165 -0.09 -16.10 26.50
CA SER A 165 -1.23 -15.34 27.06
C SER A 165 -0.87 -14.00 27.70
N LYS A 166 0.19 -13.91 28.52
CA LYS A 166 0.40 -12.71 29.37
C LYS A 166 0.79 -11.45 28.59
N LYS A 167 1.75 -11.55 27.66
CA LYS A 167 2.23 -10.43 26.82
C LYS A 167 1.10 -9.87 25.95
N PHE A 168 0.37 -10.76 25.28
CA PHE A 168 -0.74 -10.39 24.42
C PHE A 168 -1.95 -9.83 25.18
N ASN A 169 -2.20 -10.26 26.42
CA ASN A 169 -3.24 -9.65 27.25
C ASN A 169 -2.95 -8.17 27.55
N LEU A 170 -1.70 -7.83 27.89
CA LEU A 170 -1.30 -6.44 28.13
C LEU A 170 -1.44 -5.61 26.84
N ALA A 171 -0.93 -6.12 25.72
CA ALA A 171 -1.05 -5.45 24.42
C ALA A 171 -2.52 -5.20 24.04
N GLN A 172 -3.41 -6.16 24.28
CA GLN A 172 -4.85 -6.00 24.04
C GLN A 172 -5.47 -4.91 24.92
N GLN A 173 -5.10 -4.83 26.21
CA GLN A 173 -5.57 -3.77 27.11
C GLN A 173 -5.13 -2.39 26.63
N ILE A 174 -3.86 -2.25 26.21
CA ILE A 174 -3.34 -1.00 25.65
C ILE A 174 -4.10 -0.63 24.37
N ILE A 175 -4.33 -1.58 23.45
CA ILE A 175 -5.08 -1.34 22.21
C ILE A 175 -6.51 -0.89 22.50
N ILE A 176 -7.22 -1.54 23.43
CA ILE A 176 -8.59 -1.17 23.79
C ILE A 176 -8.64 0.24 24.39
N SER A 177 -7.69 0.57 25.27
CA SER A 177 -7.58 1.89 25.87
C SER A 177 -7.30 2.96 24.81
N TYR A 178 -6.38 2.68 23.88
CA TYR A 178 -6.04 3.59 22.80
C TYR A 178 -7.22 3.80 21.82
N LEU A 179 -7.90 2.72 21.42
CA LEU A 179 -9.12 2.85 20.60
C LEU A 179 -10.21 3.66 21.30
N THR A 180 -10.32 3.55 22.63
CA THR A 180 -11.28 4.32 23.43
C THR A 180 -10.89 5.80 23.47
N PHE A 181 -9.60 6.11 23.65
CA PHE A 181 -9.06 7.47 23.53
C PHE A 181 -9.31 8.06 22.13
N LEU A 182 -9.09 7.30 21.05
CA LEU A 182 -9.34 7.81 19.70
C LEU A 182 -10.83 8.07 19.46
N LYS A 183 -11.71 7.19 19.96
CA LYS A 183 -13.16 7.44 19.93
C LYS A 183 -13.56 8.68 20.73
N SER A 184 -12.87 8.99 21.83
CA SER A 184 -13.08 10.23 22.57
C SER A 184 -12.50 11.46 21.85
N SER A 185 -11.49 11.30 20.98
CA SER A 185 -10.93 12.40 20.19
C SER A 185 -11.74 12.79 18.93
N ILE A 186 -12.66 11.93 18.47
CA ILE A 186 -13.48 12.20 17.28
C ILE A 186 -14.68 13.08 17.67
N SER A 187 -14.84 14.22 17.00
CA SER A 187 -16.07 15.03 17.07
C SER A 187 -17.16 14.37 16.23
N TYR A 188 -18.26 13.96 16.83
CA TYR A 188 -19.45 13.60 16.07
C TYR A 188 -20.04 14.88 15.47
N ASP A 189 -19.83 15.08 14.16
CA ASP A 189 -20.93 15.55 13.31
C ASP A 189 -20.64 15.30 11.82
N ALA A 190 -21.55 14.59 11.16
CA ALA A 190 -21.50 14.35 9.72
C ALA A 190 -22.48 15.25 8.95
N GLU A 191 -23.44 15.92 9.62
CA GLU A 191 -24.60 16.57 8.96
C GLU A 191 -25.09 17.87 9.62
N SER A 192 -24.53 18.33 10.75
CA SER A 192 -25.14 19.46 11.46
C SER A 192 -24.91 20.83 10.83
N SER A 193 -26.03 21.41 10.41
CA SER A 193 -26.25 22.83 10.13
C SER A 193 -26.53 23.67 11.40
N SER A 194 -26.35 23.13 12.61
CA SER A 194 -26.71 23.78 13.88
C SER A 194 -25.46 24.23 14.65
N TRP A 195 -25.24 25.54 14.66
CA TRP A 195 -24.02 26.23 15.09
C TRP A 195 -23.94 26.49 16.60
N MET A 196 -24.86 26.00 17.43
CA MET A 196 -24.80 26.18 18.88
C MET A 196 -25.55 25.09 19.65
N ARG A 197 -24.92 23.95 19.95
CA ARG A 197 -25.25 23.20 21.18
C ARG A 197 -24.00 22.57 21.79
N LEU A 198 -23.58 23.14 22.91
CA LEU A 198 -22.79 22.46 23.93
C LEU A 198 -23.77 21.73 24.84
N THR A 199 -23.55 20.43 25.06
CA THR A 199 -23.98 19.80 26.30
C THR A 199 -22.71 19.37 27.02
N PRO A 200 -22.19 20.15 27.98
CA PRO A 200 -21.10 19.71 28.81
C PRO A 200 -21.65 18.64 29.74
N THR A 201 -21.16 17.40 29.62
CA THR A 201 -21.36 16.42 30.68
C THR A 201 -20.53 16.88 31.87
N ARG A 202 -21.18 17.26 32.99
CA ARG A 202 -20.50 17.46 34.27
C ARG A 202 -19.81 16.14 34.64
N ALA A 203 -18.50 16.08 34.44
CA ALA A 203 -17.65 15.14 35.14
C ALA A 203 -16.92 15.97 36.20
N GLU A 204 -17.31 15.74 37.45
CA GLU A 204 -16.61 16.20 38.65
C GLU A 204 -15.20 15.59 38.67
N ASP A 205 -14.22 16.43 39.02
CA ASP A 205 -12.87 16.12 39.48
C ASP A 205 -12.11 15.02 38.71
N SER A 206 -11.62 15.37 37.52
CA SER A 206 -10.48 14.69 36.90
C SER A 206 -9.36 15.68 36.65
N THR A 207 -8.27 15.53 37.39
CA THR A 207 -7.01 16.27 37.19
C THR A 207 -6.34 15.83 35.88
N ALA A 208 -6.24 16.78 34.95
CA ALA A 208 -5.66 16.72 33.60
C ALA A 208 -6.63 16.29 32.47
N SER A 209 -6.90 17.21 31.55
CA SER A 209 -7.51 16.94 30.25
C SER A 209 -6.61 15.96 29.48
N PRO A 210 -7.16 14.89 28.86
CA PRO A 210 -6.35 13.94 28.12
C PRO A 210 -5.61 14.66 26.99
N LYS A 211 -4.34 14.31 26.78
CA LYS A 211 -3.47 14.91 25.77
C LYS A 211 -3.10 13.87 24.73
N TRP A 212 -2.64 14.35 23.58
CA TRP A 212 -1.99 13.47 22.60
C TRP A 212 -0.69 12.83 23.13
N GLU A 213 -0.15 13.33 24.24
CA GLU A 213 0.91 12.69 25.03
C GLU A 213 0.50 11.29 25.54
N ASP A 214 -0.73 11.13 26.05
CA ASP A 214 -1.23 9.82 26.52
C ASP A 214 -1.29 8.80 25.36
N ALA A 215 -1.69 9.26 24.17
CA ALA A 215 -1.69 8.44 22.96
C ALA A 215 -0.29 8.05 22.50
N LEU A 216 0.69 8.93 22.67
CA LEU A 216 2.09 8.65 22.39
C LEU A 216 2.65 7.61 23.38
N GLU A 217 2.34 7.73 24.67
CA GLU A 217 2.73 6.75 25.69
C GLU A 217 2.15 5.36 25.39
N MET A 218 0.83 5.27 25.16
CA MET A 218 0.20 4.00 24.75
C MET A 218 0.81 3.42 23.48
N CYS A 219 1.19 4.27 22.51
CA CYS A 219 1.89 3.84 21.30
C CYS A 219 3.28 3.25 21.61
N ILE A 220 4.05 3.89 22.50
CA ILE A 220 5.39 3.44 22.90
C ILE A 220 5.29 2.12 23.66
N ASP A 221 4.39 2.05 24.64
CA ASP A 221 4.17 0.85 25.45
C ASP A 221 3.73 -0.33 24.60
N LEU A 222 2.84 -0.11 23.64
CA LEU A 222 2.39 -1.16 22.73
C LEU A 222 3.54 -1.68 21.85
N LEU A 223 4.40 -0.80 21.33
CA LEU A 223 5.55 -1.21 20.52
C LEU A 223 6.61 -1.95 21.35
N ASN A 224 6.87 -1.50 22.58
CA ASN A 224 7.76 -2.19 23.51
C ASN A 224 7.19 -3.56 23.88
N CYS A 225 5.87 -3.64 24.07
CA CYS A 225 5.18 -4.89 24.35
C CYS A 225 5.23 -5.87 23.18
N LEU A 226 5.44 -5.43 21.93
CA LEU A 226 5.37 -6.28 20.74
C LEU A 226 6.70 -6.34 19.95
N SER A 227 7.79 -5.83 20.52
CA SER A 227 9.07 -5.66 19.81
C SER A 227 9.65 -6.94 19.21
N ASP A 228 9.46 -8.07 19.89
CA ASP A 228 10.06 -9.36 19.50
C ASP A 228 9.16 -10.18 18.57
N GLU A 229 7.93 -9.71 18.31
CA GLU A 229 6.93 -10.45 17.55
C GLU A 229 7.05 -10.15 16.06
N ILE A 230 7.91 -10.92 15.37
CA ILE A 230 8.15 -10.78 13.91
C ILE A 230 6.84 -10.87 13.11
N ASP A 231 5.93 -11.72 13.56
CA ASP A 231 4.62 -11.95 12.94
C ASP A 231 3.69 -10.73 12.94
N LEU A 232 3.92 -9.78 13.86
CA LEU A 232 3.15 -8.52 13.99
C LEU A 232 3.90 -7.32 13.41
N SER A 233 5.08 -7.54 12.82
CA SER A 233 6.00 -6.50 12.36
C SER A 233 5.37 -5.51 11.39
N PHE A 234 4.43 -5.94 10.55
CA PHE A 234 3.74 -5.05 9.62
C PHE A 234 3.03 -3.91 10.36
N HIS A 235 2.04 -4.23 11.21
CA HIS A 235 1.28 -3.18 11.89
C HIS A 235 2.13 -2.45 12.94
N CYS A 236 3.08 -3.13 13.60
CA CYS A 236 4.05 -2.47 14.47
C CYS A 236 4.89 -1.44 13.71
N SER A 237 5.33 -1.72 12.48
CA SER A 237 6.08 -0.76 11.67
C SER A 237 5.23 0.46 11.30
N LYS A 238 3.95 0.27 10.99
CA LYS A 238 2.99 1.35 10.69
C LYS A 238 2.70 2.18 11.94
N LEU A 239 2.52 1.55 13.09
CA LEU A 239 2.37 2.23 14.37
C LEU A 239 3.63 3.03 14.73
N ALA A 240 4.81 2.44 14.53
CA ALA A 240 6.09 3.11 14.73
C ALA A 240 6.28 4.31 13.80
N ALA A 241 5.82 4.23 12.54
CA ALA A 241 5.78 5.36 11.64
C ALA A 241 4.91 6.50 12.19
N MET A 242 3.74 6.18 12.75
CA MET A 242 2.84 7.18 13.35
C MET A 242 3.42 7.90 14.57
N LYS A 243 4.41 7.32 15.28
CA LYS A 243 5.12 8.00 16.38
C LYS A 243 5.72 9.33 15.96
N GLU A 244 6.25 9.42 14.74
CA GLU A 244 6.86 10.65 14.21
C GLU A 244 5.88 11.83 14.33
N GLY A 245 4.63 11.64 13.91
CA GLY A 245 3.60 12.67 14.03
C GLY A 245 3.09 12.86 15.46
N LEU A 246 2.92 11.78 16.24
CA LEU A 246 2.50 11.86 17.64
C LEU A 246 3.44 12.74 18.48
N TYR A 247 4.77 12.62 18.29
CA TYR A 247 5.74 13.49 18.96
C TYR A 247 5.52 14.98 18.69
N GLN A 248 5.03 15.32 17.49
CA GLN A 248 4.82 16.72 17.08
C GLN A 248 3.55 17.29 17.72
N ILE A 249 2.57 16.45 18.00
CA ILE A 249 1.26 16.86 18.51
C ILE A 249 1.06 16.53 19.99
N ARG A 250 2.05 15.95 20.69
CA ARG A 250 1.93 15.54 22.10
C ARG A 250 1.36 16.62 23.03
N ASP A 251 1.75 17.87 22.83
CA ASP A 251 1.33 19.00 23.69
C ASP A 251 -0.07 19.54 23.32
N VAL A 252 -0.73 18.99 22.29
CA VAL A 252 -2.09 19.36 21.87
C VAL A 252 -3.09 18.67 22.79
N VAL A 253 -4.06 19.43 23.28
CA VAL A 253 -5.08 18.95 24.22
C VAL A 253 -6.22 18.26 23.47
N VAL A 254 -6.73 17.16 24.02
CA VAL A 254 -7.92 16.43 23.54
C VAL A 254 -9.06 16.70 24.51
N ASP A 255 -9.66 17.90 24.45
CA ASP A 255 -10.78 18.27 25.33
C ASP A 255 -12.09 18.36 24.56
N ARG A 256 -13.16 17.78 25.11
CA ARG A 256 -14.55 17.84 24.62
C ARG A 256 -15.40 18.89 25.34
N SER A 257 -14.97 19.33 26.51
CA SER A 257 -15.67 20.33 27.33
C SER A 257 -15.46 21.75 26.81
N ILE A 258 -14.53 21.92 25.87
CA ILE A 258 -14.23 23.18 25.20
C ILE A 258 -15.23 23.49 24.08
N GLY A 259 -15.49 24.79 23.87
CA GLY A 259 -16.39 25.27 22.83
C GLY A 259 -15.92 24.92 21.41
N TYR A 260 -16.85 24.91 20.45
CA TYR A 260 -16.60 24.62 19.02
C TYR A 260 -15.37 25.35 18.44
N LYS A 261 -15.20 26.63 18.78
CA LYS A 261 -14.07 27.45 18.29
C LYS A 261 -12.72 26.90 18.76
N GLU A 262 -12.64 26.46 20.01
CA GLU A 262 -11.41 25.91 20.57
C GLU A 262 -11.10 24.54 19.97
N ASN A 263 -12.12 23.70 19.76
CA ASN A 263 -11.93 22.41 19.07
C ASN A 263 -11.37 22.61 17.65
N ARG A 264 -11.97 23.53 16.87
CA ARG A 264 -11.44 23.91 15.54
C ARG A 264 -10.01 24.45 15.60
N PHE A 265 -9.68 25.20 16.64
CA PHE A 265 -8.32 25.69 16.86
C PHE A 265 -7.34 24.55 17.13
N GLN A 266 -7.70 23.58 17.96
CA GLN A 266 -6.88 22.38 18.21
C GLN A 266 -6.71 21.53 16.94
N GLU A 267 -7.78 21.31 16.15
CA GLU A 267 -7.68 20.64 14.85
C GLU A 267 -6.71 21.36 13.90
N HIS A 268 -6.82 22.68 13.82
CA HIS A 268 -5.91 23.49 13.02
C HIS A 268 -4.48 23.41 13.53
N LEU A 269 -4.27 23.37 14.85
CA LEU A 269 -2.94 23.26 15.45
C LEU A 269 -2.29 21.92 15.11
N VAL A 270 -3.03 20.80 15.20
CA VAL A 270 -2.58 19.47 14.75
C VAL A 270 -2.15 19.53 13.28
N GLN A 271 -3.04 20.00 12.41
CA GLN A 271 -2.77 20.08 10.96
C GLN A 271 -1.53 20.94 10.68
N LYS A 272 -1.43 22.10 11.33
CA LYS A 272 -0.31 23.05 11.16
C LYS A 272 1.01 22.45 11.65
N LYS A 273 1.03 21.83 12.83
CA LYS A 273 2.24 21.21 13.39
C LYS A 273 2.72 20.08 12.48
N LEU A 274 1.84 19.15 12.12
CA LEU A 274 2.16 18.01 11.25
C LEU A 274 2.59 18.45 9.84
N THR A 275 1.90 19.44 9.24
CA THR A 275 2.27 19.94 7.90
C THR A 275 3.67 20.57 7.88
N LYS A 276 4.08 21.19 8.99
CA LYS A 276 5.41 21.80 9.12
C LYS A 276 6.51 20.76 9.38
N SER A 277 6.23 19.75 10.19
CA SER A 277 7.24 18.79 10.67
C SER A 277 7.43 17.59 9.76
N LEU A 278 6.35 17.05 9.15
CA LEU A 278 6.44 15.86 8.32
C LEU A 278 7.19 16.16 7.01
N GLY A 279 8.34 15.50 6.87
CA GLY A 279 9.23 15.60 5.71
C GLY A 279 8.70 14.81 4.50
N PHE A 280 9.29 15.03 3.32
CA PHE A 280 8.90 14.30 2.11
C PHE A 280 9.13 12.79 2.25
N SER A 281 10.25 12.38 2.85
CA SER A 281 10.57 10.96 3.07
C SER A 281 9.96 10.38 4.34
N SER A 282 9.05 11.09 5.02
CA SER A 282 8.44 10.66 6.27
C SER A 282 7.61 9.37 6.07
N PRO A 283 7.90 8.29 6.82
CA PRO A 283 7.05 7.10 6.84
C PRO A 283 5.64 7.39 7.36
N CYS A 284 5.51 8.34 8.29
CA CYS A 284 4.23 8.79 8.82
C CYS A 284 3.39 9.44 7.73
N LEU A 285 3.97 10.39 6.98
CA LEU A 285 3.31 11.04 5.86
C LEU A 285 2.83 10.03 4.82
N PHE A 286 3.67 9.05 4.49
CA PHE A 286 3.32 8.03 3.51
C PHE A 286 2.21 7.09 4.01
N THR A 287 2.22 6.71 5.29
CA THR A 287 1.14 5.90 5.89
C THR A 287 -0.20 6.63 5.84
N LEU A 288 -0.21 7.93 6.15
CA LEU A 288 -1.40 8.77 6.03
C LEU A 288 -1.89 8.90 4.58
N LEU A 289 -0.96 9.03 3.62
CA LEU A 289 -1.29 9.11 2.20
C LEU A 289 -1.98 7.83 1.71
N LEU A 290 -1.45 6.66 2.08
CA LEU A 290 -2.06 5.38 1.73
C LEU A 290 -3.49 5.30 2.28
N TYR A 291 -3.67 5.65 3.56
CA TYR A 291 -4.99 5.66 4.18
C TYR A 291 -5.95 6.66 3.50
N TYR A 292 -5.47 7.86 3.17
CA TYR A 292 -6.26 8.88 2.48
C TYR A 292 -6.75 8.40 1.10
N LEU A 293 -5.88 7.79 0.30
CA LEU A 293 -6.21 7.37 -1.06
C LEU A 293 -7.02 6.06 -1.11
N GLN A 294 -6.75 5.13 -0.19
CA GLN A 294 -7.19 3.74 -0.33
C GLN A 294 -8.04 3.25 0.85
N GLY A 295 -8.17 4.04 1.93
CA GLY A 295 -8.81 3.62 3.17
C GLY A 295 -8.05 2.52 3.92
N SER A 296 -6.79 2.26 3.54
CA SER A 296 -5.96 1.19 4.07
C SER A 296 -4.51 1.67 4.19
N ILE A 297 -3.78 1.12 5.14
CA ILE A 297 -2.37 1.47 5.45
C ILE A 297 -1.35 0.57 4.73
N GLY A 298 -1.83 -0.42 3.96
CA GLY A 298 -0.99 -1.37 3.23
C GLY A 298 -0.10 -0.69 2.21
N ASP A 299 1.17 -1.10 2.15
CA ASP A 299 2.11 -0.65 1.14
C ASP A 299 1.66 -1.09 -0.24
N ALA A 300 2.03 -0.33 -1.26
CA ALA A 300 1.69 -0.68 -2.63
C ALA A 300 2.74 -1.67 -3.19
N GLU A 301 2.33 -2.94 -3.37
CA GLU A 301 3.19 -4.03 -3.82
C GLU A 301 2.82 -4.54 -5.20
N VAL A 302 3.83 -4.67 -6.06
CA VAL A 302 3.72 -5.26 -7.39
C VAL A 302 4.75 -6.37 -7.56
N ASP A 303 4.38 -7.42 -8.29
CA ASP A 303 5.28 -8.56 -8.50
C ASP A 303 6.29 -8.30 -9.62
N LEU A 304 5.99 -7.32 -10.47
CA LEU A 304 6.82 -6.84 -11.57
C LEU A 304 6.79 -5.30 -11.56
N ARG A 305 7.94 -4.69 -11.29
CA ARG A 305 8.13 -3.24 -11.24
C ARG A 305 7.71 -2.53 -12.52
N GLY A 306 7.89 -3.16 -13.67
CA GLY A 306 7.65 -2.56 -14.98
C GLY A 306 8.51 -1.32 -15.23
N GLY A 307 7.97 -0.34 -15.93
CA GLY A 307 8.74 0.82 -16.38
C GLY A 307 7.89 2.04 -16.71
N LEU A 308 8.56 3.19 -16.77
CA LEU A 308 8.03 4.44 -17.29
C LEU A 308 8.65 4.70 -18.66
N HIS A 309 7.81 4.88 -19.67
CA HIS A 309 8.24 5.23 -21.01
C HIS A 309 7.61 6.54 -21.47
N GLY A 310 8.41 7.45 -22.02
CA GLY A 310 7.93 8.70 -22.62
C GLY A 310 7.83 8.55 -24.14
N PHE A 311 6.72 8.98 -24.72
CA PHE A 311 6.54 8.95 -26.17
C PHE A 311 7.18 10.16 -26.86
N SER A 312 7.52 10.00 -28.14
CA SER A 312 8.01 11.08 -28.99
C SER A 312 7.06 12.28 -28.95
N GLY A 313 7.60 13.44 -28.54
CA GLY A 313 6.87 14.70 -28.35
C GLY A 313 6.67 15.12 -26.88
N GLY A 314 7.11 14.33 -25.89
CA GLY A 314 7.23 14.74 -24.48
C GLY A 314 5.91 14.99 -23.72
N LYS A 315 4.76 14.86 -24.38
CA LYS A 315 3.44 15.18 -23.83
C LYS A 315 2.67 13.98 -23.28
N LYS A 316 3.14 12.76 -23.51
CA LYS A 316 2.49 11.53 -23.05
C LYS A 316 3.52 10.53 -22.54
N TYR A 317 3.19 9.89 -21.44
CA TYR A 317 3.98 8.86 -20.79
C TYR A 317 3.11 7.63 -20.55
N CYS A 318 3.72 6.45 -20.59
CA CYS A 318 3.09 5.19 -20.19
C CYS A 318 3.85 4.61 -19.00
N LEU A 319 3.14 4.46 -17.88
CA LEU A 319 3.59 3.69 -16.75
C LEU A 319 2.91 2.32 -16.80
N TYR A 320 3.72 1.28 -16.93
CA TYR A 320 3.25 -0.09 -16.87
C TYR A 320 3.84 -0.83 -15.67
N MET A 321 3.03 -1.65 -15.02
CA MET A 321 3.41 -2.49 -13.89
C MET A 321 2.70 -3.83 -13.97
N GLY A 322 3.20 -4.81 -13.21
CA GLY A 322 2.69 -6.17 -13.32
C GLY A 322 2.44 -6.90 -12.01
N LYS A 323 1.47 -7.81 -12.03
CA LYS A 323 1.15 -8.70 -10.92
C LYS A 323 1.01 -10.15 -11.40
N ILE A 324 1.45 -11.10 -10.59
CA ILE A 324 1.39 -12.52 -10.89
C ILE A 324 0.28 -13.13 -10.02
N VAL A 325 -0.72 -13.67 -10.69
CA VAL A 325 -1.84 -14.37 -10.05
C VAL A 325 -1.68 -15.88 -10.24
N SER A 326 -2.21 -16.63 -9.28
CA SER A 326 -2.07 -18.09 -9.25
C SER A 326 -2.84 -18.77 -10.38
N VAL A 327 -4.12 -18.45 -10.52
CA VAL A 327 -5.05 -19.08 -11.47
C VAL A 327 -5.94 -18.03 -12.15
N ASP A 328 -6.48 -18.38 -13.31
CA ASP A 328 -7.49 -17.60 -14.03
C ASP A 328 -8.89 -17.84 -13.46
N GLU A 329 -9.06 -17.51 -12.18
CA GLU A 329 -10.36 -17.46 -11.53
C GLU A 329 -10.72 -15.99 -11.28
N GLU A 330 -11.96 -15.60 -11.60
CA GLU A 330 -12.38 -14.19 -11.57
C GLU A 330 -12.07 -13.49 -10.24
N LYS A 331 -12.28 -14.16 -9.11
CA LYS A 331 -11.98 -13.61 -7.79
C LYS A 331 -10.48 -13.34 -7.59
N VAL A 332 -9.62 -14.24 -8.07
CA VAL A 332 -8.16 -14.14 -7.97
C VAL A 332 -7.66 -13.02 -8.89
N VAL A 333 -8.13 -13.01 -10.14
CA VAL A 333 -7.79 -11.97 -11.13
C VAL A 333 -8.23 -10.60 -10.64
N MET A 334 -9.46 -10.46 -10.14
CA MET A 334 -9.98 -9.19 -9.62
C MET A 334 -9.24 -8.72 -8.36
N ASN A 335 -8.81 -9.64 -7.48
CA ASN A 335 -7.96 -9.27 -6.35
C ASN A 335 -6.61 -8.73 -6.83
N GLY A 336 -5.96 -9.45 -7.76
CA GLY A 336 -4.71 -9.02 -8.35
C GLY A 336 -4.83 -7.65 -9.04
N LEU A 337 -5.91 -7.45 -9.80
CA LEU A 337 -6.18 -6.21 -10.51
C LEU A 337 -6.33 -5.04 -9.52
N LYS A 338 -7.14 -5.20 -8.46
CA LYS A 338 -7.33 -4.16 -7.45
C LYS A 338 -6.03 -3.77 -6.76
N LEU A 339 -5.17 -4.74 -6.44
CA LEU A 339 -3.86 -4.47 -5.83
C LEU A 339 -2.93 -3.72 -6.79
N LEU A 340 -2.95 -4.07 -8.07
CA LEU A 340 -2.19 -3.38 -9.10
C LEU A 340 -2.70 -1.96 -9.36
N ASP A 341 -4.02 -1.77 -9.43
CA ASP A 341 -4.69 -0.46 -9.56
C ASP A 341 -4.34 0.46 -8.38
N ARG A 342 -4.33 -0.06 -7.14
CA ARG A 342 -3.90 0.71 -5.97
C ARG A 342 -2.50 1.29 -6.13
N CYS A 343 -1.55 0.51 -6.64
CA CYS A 343 -0.18 0.97 -6.87
C CYS A 343 -0.10 2.00 -8.00
N LEU A 344 -0.69 1.69 -9.16
CA LEU A 344 -0.71 2.60 -10.31
C LEU A 344 -1.42 3.93 -9.97
N GLY A 345 -2.53 3.87 -9.25
CA GLY A 345 -3.28 5.04 -8.78
C GLY A 345 -2.50 5.91 -7.80
N LEU A 346 -1.75 5.31 -6.86
CA LEU A 346 -0.83 6.05 -5.99
C LEU A 346 0.23 6.80 -6.81
N LEU A 347 0.84 6.12 -7.78
CA LEU A 347 1.87 6.71 -8.62
C LEU A 347 1.31 7.84 -9.50
N LYS A 348 0.11 7.65 -10.08
CA LYS A 348 -0.59 8.69 -10.84
C LYS A 348 -0.92 9.90 -9.98
N PHE A 349 -1.44 9.69 -8.77
CA PHE A 349 -1.74 10.77 -7.85
C PHE A 349 -0.49 11.61 -7.53
N VAL A 350 0.65 10.96 -7.28
CA VAL A 350 1.91 11.69 -7.03
C VAL A 350 2.43 12.39 -8.29
N TRP A 351 2.33 11.76 -9.47
CA TRP A 351 2.67 12.39 -10.76
C TRP A 351 1.91 13.70 -10.97
N ASP A 352 0.59 13.67 -10.79
CA ASP A 352 -0.27 14.84 -10.97
C ASP A 352 0.02 15.92 -9.91
N THR A 353 0.19 15.50 -8.66
CA THR A 353 0.52 16.40 -7.56
C THR A 353 1.90 17.05 -7.72
N ALA A 354 2.82 16.36 -8.39
CA ALA A 354 4.15 16.86 -8.70
C ALA A 354 4.17 17.84 -9.87
N GLU A 355 3.02 18.06 -10.53
CA GLU A 355 2.91 18.88 -11.73
C GLU A 355 3.93 18.42 -12.81
N MET A 356 4.08 17.09 -12.94
CA MET A 356 4.93 16.50 -13.96
C MET A 356 4.37 16.86 -15.34
N GLU A 357 5.27 17.19 -16.28
CA GLU A 357 4.87 17.53 -17.64
C GLU A 357 4.32 16.30 -18.37
N GLY A 358 3.17 16.47 -19.04
CA GLY A 358 2.56 15.46 -19.89
C GLY A 358 1.61 14.51 -19.17
N ASP A 359 0.76 13.87 -19.97
CA ASP A 359 -0.27 12.95 -19.51
C ASP A 359 0.33 11.57 -19.19
N LEU A 360 0.10 11.07 -17.98
CA LEU A 360 0.52 9.73 -17.57
C LEU A 360 -0.61 8.72 -17.81
N MET A 361 -0.43 7.84 -18.80
CA MET A 361 -1.27 6.67 -19.04
C MET A 361 -0.82 5.52 -18.15
N LEU A 362 -1.80 4.79 -17.60
CA LEU A 362 -1.56 3.65 -16.72
C LEU A 362 -1.92 2.35 -17.44
N GLN A 363 -1.03 1.37 -17.34
CA GLN A 363 -1.23 0.06 -17.95
C GLN A 363 -0.89 -1.06 -16.97
N GLY A 364 -1.88 -1.88 -16.65
CA GLY A 364 -1.67 -3.03 -15.77
C GLY A 364 -1.47 -4.32 -16.56
N HIS A 365 -0.57 -5.18 -16.11
CA HIS A 365 -0.40 -6.51 -16.67
C HIS A 365 -0.53 -7.57 -15.58
N LEU A 366 -1.36 -8.57 -15.81
CA LEU A 366 -1.53 -9.72 -14.94
C LEU A 366 -1.01 -10.96 -15.65
N TRP A 367 -0.39 -11.88 -14.92
CA TRP A 367 0.03 -13.19 -15.46
C TRP A 367 -0.56 -14.31 -14.64
N CYS A 368 -1.12 -15.30 -15.33
CA CYS A 368 -1.68 -16.51 -14.72
C CYS A 368 -1.15 -17.77 -15.43
N ILE A 369 -1.09 -18.90 -14.73
CA ILE A 369 -0.73 -20.17 -15.36
C ILE A 369 -1.97 -20.77 -16.03
N GLY A 370 -1.95 -20.93 -17.36
CA GLY A 370 -2.98 -21.68 -18.10
C GLY A 370 -4.31 -20.95 -18.29
N GLY A 371 -4.37 -19.63 -18.12
CA GLY A 371 -5.55 -18.82 -18.40
C GLY A 371 -5.67 -18.38 -19.86
N GLY A 372 -6.81 -17.79 -20.20
CA GLY A 372 -7.06 -17.17 -21.51
C GLY A 372 -6.60 -15.71 -21.52
N GLY A 373 -5.84 -15.33 -22.56
CA GLY A 373 -5.44 -13.93 -22.75
C GLY A 373 -6.66 -13.04 -22.94
N ARG A 374 -6.80 -11.99 -22.13
CA ARG A 374 -7.91 -11.02 -22.25
C ARG A 374 -7.55 -9.63 -21.77
N CYS A 375 -8.29 -8.64 -22.28
CA CYS A 375 -8.23 -7.26 -21.82
C CYS A 375 -9.38 -6.98 -20.85
N ILE A 376 -9.10 -6.21 -19.80
CA ILE A 376 -10.03 -5.84 -18.74
C ILE A 376 -9.93 -4.34 -18.55
N GLU A 377 -11.05 -3.62 -18.67
CA GLU A 377 -11.13 -2.21 -18.33
C GLU A 377 -11.56 -2.07 -16.86
N TYR A 378 -10.83 -1.27 -16.09
CA TYR A 378 -11.16 -1.00 -14.70
C TYR A 378 -10.82 0.44 -14.34
N ARG A 379 -11.83 1.19 -13.86
CA ARG A 379 -11.71 2.62 -13.49
C ARG A 379 -11.10 3.50 -14.59
N GLY A 380 -11.40 3.18 -15.85
CA GLY A 380 -10.88 3.90 -17.03
C GLY A 380 -9.43 3.57 -17.40
N ASN A 381 -8.80 2.59 -16.74
CA ASN A 381 -7.47 2.08 -17.08
C ASN A 381 -7.56 0.69 -17.72
N MET A 382 -6.57 0.37 -18.55
CA MET A 382 -6.50 -0.90 -19.29
C MET A 382 -5.59 -1.90 -18.57
N TYR A 383 -6.11 -3.12 -18.37
CA TYR A 383 -5.41 -4.23 -17.76
C TYR A 383 -5.39 -5.43 -18.72
N PHE A 384 -4.25 -6.07 -18.83
CA PHE A 384 -4.05 -7.21 -19.71
C PHE A 384 -3.75 -8.45 -18.89
N LEU A 385 -4.61 -9.46 -18.97
CA LEU A 385 -4.32 -10.79 -18.42
C LEU A 385 -3.62 -11.62 -19.48
N HIS A 386 -2.40 -12.05 -19.16
CA HIS A 386 -1.54 -12.89 -19.98
C HIS A 386 -1.50 -14.32 -19.42
N SER A 387 -1.37 -15.28 -20.32
CA SER A 387 -1.13 -16.67 -19.96
C SER A 387 0.37 -16.94 -19.96
N VAL A 388 0.87 -17.53 -18.87
CA VAL A 388 2.24 -18.05 -18.84
C VAL A 388 2.26 -19.41 -19.54
N THR A 389 3.05 -19.49 -20.61
CA THR A 389 3.26 -20.66 -21.46
C THR A 389 4.75 -20.88 -21.70
N ILE A 390 5.14 -22.08 -22.15
CA ILE A 390 6.53 -22.42 -22.49
C ILE A 390 6.80 -22.25 -23.99
#